data_AF-A0A1D7QPI1-F1
#
_entry.id   AF-A0A1D7QPI1-F1
#
_cell.length_a   1.000
_cell.length_b   1.000
_cell.length_c   1.000
_cell.angle_alpha   90.00
_cell.angle_beta   90.00
_cell.angle_gamma   90.00
#
_symmetry.space_group_name_H-M   'P 1'
#
loop_
_entity.id
_entity.type
_entity.pdbx_description
1 polymer ?
#
loop_
_entity_poly.entity_id
_entity_poly.type
_entity_poly.pdbx_seq_one_letter_code
_entity_poly.pdbx_strand_id
1 'polypeptide(L)'
;MKRYLSLLLIVFPFLAVCQDVFKGGSKEKFEESRKKIESGITEQEKNKLEIAMRVLALSVIYERGNQPVNKKKPFDEVVRKRINGKSLPEVFSLAESFVKADHQRKIDKKEAEVKVEELKRQKTDQLKSKLNVLEARPVKADLLNGQLVIYCAFTNKSDQPISNYTTVIAYSSTEDENDGWSCSKGYEGTEVLAPQETKIFSCSYPFETAKRNSTAIKWDKMTFPITDFAAYHMLMDCYTEKLVLNGTSYALGSNEFTKEAARALMKSKDELEKLKAEGVSLDDFMILKK
;
A
#
# COMPACT_ATOMS: atom_id res chain seq x y z
N MET A 1 -22.15 -83.46 -33.43
CA MET A 1 -21.07 -83.12 -32.48
C MET A 1 -21.07 -81.60 -32.29
N LYS A 2 -21.23 -81.12 -31.03
CA LYS A 2 -20.96 -79.78 -30.43
C LYS A 2 -21.33 -78.53 -31.27
N ARG A 3 -22.42 -77.80 -30.98
CA ARG A 3 -22.57 -76.74 -29.93
C ARG A 3 -21.33 -75.84 -29.82
N TYR A 4 -21.43 -74.56 -30.21
CA TYR A 4 -21.58 -73.42 -29.30
C TYR A 4 -21.95 -72.15 -30.09
N LEU A 5 -23.25 -71.85 -30.07
CA LEU A 5 -23.82 -70.52 -30.22
C LEU A 5 -23.79 -69.87 -28.83
N SER A 6 -23.19 -68.69 -28.68
CA SER A 6 -23.70 -67.57 -27.88
C SER A 6 -22.63 -66.49 -27.72
N LEU A 7 -22.74 -65.49 -28.59
CA LEU A 7 -22.33 -64.13 -28.34
C LEU A 7 -23.16 -63.61 -27.14
N LEU A 8 -22.52 -63.16 -26.07
CA LEU A 8 -23.16 -62.33 -25.05
C LEU A 8 -22.33 -61.05 -24.89
N LEU A 9 -22.61 -60.13 -25.80
CA LEU A 9 -22.26 -58.73 -25.71
C LEU A 9 -23.12 -58.15 -24.57
N ILE A 10 -22.57 -58.04 -23.36
CA ILE A 10 -23.22 -57.29 -22.28
C ILE A 10 -23.01 -55.80 -22.59
N VAL A 11 -23.93 -55.26 -23.40
CA VAL A 11 -24.17 -53.82 -23.48
C VAL A 11 -24.73 -53.41 -22.12
N PHE A 12 -23.91 -52.79 -21.27
CA PHE A 12 -24.39 -52.04 -20.12
C PHE A 12 -25.09 -50.78 -20.66
N PRO A 13 -26.43 -50.68 -20.65
CA PRO A 13 -27.10 -49.47 -21.06
C PRO A 13 -27.13 -48.53 -19.85
N PHE A 14 -26.56 -47.34 -20.00
CA PHE A 14 -27.06 -46.11 -19.36
C PHE A 14 -27.30 -46.18 -17.84
N LEU A 15 -26.24 -46.09 -17.05
CA LEU A 15 -26.28 -45.22 -15.87
C LEU A 15 -25.93 -43.80 -16.34
N ALA A 16 -26.79 -43.22 -17.18
CA ALA A 16 -26.85 -41.77 -17.25
C ALA A 16 -27.43 -41.31 -15.91
N VAL A 17 -26.55 -41.11 -14.93
CA VAL A 17 -26.89 -40.32 -13.75
C VAL A 17 -27.26 -38.95 -14.30
N CYS A 18 -28.56 -38.75 -14.49
CA CYS A 18 -29.14 -37.48 -14.89
C CYS A 18 -28.95 -36.57 -13.68
N GLN A 19 -27.76 -35.98 -13.55
CA GLN A 19 -27.49 -35.02 -12.49
C GLN A 19 -28.47 -33.87 -12.65
N ASP A 20 -29.15 -33.52 -11.56
CA ASP A 20 -30.02 -32.36 -11.57
C ASP A 20 -29.19 -31.09 -11.82
N VAL A 21 -29.65 -30.30 -12.79
CA VAL A 21 -29.00 -29.07 -13.21
C VAL A 21 -29.91 -27.87 -12.98
N PHE A 22 -29.32 -26.71 -12.68
CA PHE A 22 -30.05 -25.46 -12.56
C PHE A 22 -30.61 -25.04 -13.93
N LYS A 23 -31.90 -24.70 -13.99
CA LYS A 23 -32.58 -24.22 -15.20
C LYS A 23 -32.78 -22.71 -15.14
N GLY A 24 -31.70 -21.96 -15.33
CA GLY A 24 -31.66 -20.49 -15.26
C GLY A 24 -32.31 -19.71 -16.42
N GLY A 25 -32.96 -20.39 -17.37
CA GLY A 25 -33.60 -19.75 -18.54
C GLY A 25 -34.78 -18.83 -18.23
N SER A 26 -35.50 -19.05 -17.12
CA SER A 26 -36.52 -18.15 -16.56
C SER A 26 -36.47 -18.18 -15.03
N LYS A 27 -37.23 -17.30 -14.36
CA LYS A 27 -37.28 -17.28 -12.89
C LYS A 27 -37.96 -18.54 -12.36
N GLU A 28 -39.08 -18.93 -12.97
CA GLU A 28 -39.91 -20.07 -12.57
C GLU A 28 -39.13 -21.38 -12.73
N LYS A 29 -38.50 -21.58 -13.90
CA LYS A 29 -37.67 -22.77 -14.16
C LYS A 29 -36.49 -22.86 -13.19
N PHE A 30 -35.90 -21.72 -12.82
CA PHE A 30 -34.80 -21.69 -11.88
C PHE A 30 -35.27 -22.10 -10.48
N GLU A 31 -36.36 -21.51 -9.98
CA GLU A 31 -36.94 -21.83 -8.68
C GLU A 31 -37.34 -23.31 -8.57
N GLU A 32 -37.96 -23.87 -9.60
CA GLU A 32 -38.31 -25.30 -9.66
C GLU A 32 -37.07 -26.20 -9.62
N SER A 33 -36.08 -25.93 -10.49
CA SER A 33 -34.85 -26.73 -10.52
C SER A 33 -34.04 -26.62 -9.23
N ARG A 34 -34.02 -25.43 -8.62
CA ARG A 34 -33.34 -25.19 -7.34
C ARG A 34 -34.00 -25.96 -6.22
N LYS A 35 -35.32 -25.92 -6.09
CA LYS A 35 -36.06 -26.71 -5.08
C LYS A 35 -35.77 -28.21 -5.23
N LYS A 36 -35.72 -28.71 -6.47
CA LYS A 36 -35.38 -30.11 -6.74
C LYS A 36 -33.97 -30.46 -6.25
N ILE A 37 -32.97 -29.66 -6.60
CA ILE A 37 -31.58 -29.84 -6.15
C ILE A 37 -31.50 -29.75 -4.62
N GLU A 38 -32.13 -28.74 -4.00
CA GLU A 38 -32.11 -28.53 -2.55
C GLU A 38 -32.77 -29.68 -1.77
N SER A 39 -33.72 -30.40 -2.37
CA SER A 39 -34.34 -31.58 -1.76
C SER A 39 -33.39 -32.80 -1.68
N GLY A 40 -32.35 -32.82 -2.50
CA GLY A 40 -31.39 -33.93 -2.60
C GLY A 40 -30.06 -33.70 -1.88
N ILE A 41 -29.90 -32.61 -1.12
CA ILE A 41 -28.63 -32.21 -0.49
C ILE A 41 -28.78 -31.89 1.00
N THR A 42 -27.65 -31.92 1.70
CA THR A 42 -27.56 -31.63 3.14
C THR A 42 -27.74 -30.15 3.44
N GLU A 43 -28.04 -29.81 4.70
CA GLU A 43 -28.15 -28.41 5.14
C GLU A 43 -26.82 -27.64 4.96
N GLN A 44 -25.69 -28.32 5.15
CA GLN A 44 -24.37 -27.76 4.90
C GLN A 44 -24.18 -27.39 3.42
N GLU A 45 -24.61 -28.27 2.50
CA GLU A 45 -24.55 -28.00 1.06
C GLU A 45 -25.53 -26.91 0.63
N LYS A 46 -26.70 -26.77 1.28
CA LYS A 46 -27.60 -25.64 1.05
C LYS A 46 -26.98 -24.32 1.45
N ASN A 47 -26.32 -24.26 2.61
CA ASN A 47 -25.59 -23.07 3.05
C ASN A 47 -24.45 -22.73 2.07
N LYS A 48 -23.68 -23.74 1.64
CA LYS A 48 -22.62 -23.56 0.64
C LYS A 48 -23.17 -23.09 -0.71
N LEU A 49 -24.34 -23.58 -1.12
CA LEU A 49 -25.05 -23.11 -2.31
C LEU A 49 -25.49 -21.66 -2.18
N GLU A 50 -26.04 -21.24 -1.04
CA GLU A 50 -26.40 -19.84 -0.83
C GLU A 50 -25.18 -18.92 -0.94
N ILE A 51 -24.05 -19.31 -0.35
CA ILE A 51 -22.79 -18.57 -0.43
C ILE A 51 -22.28 -18.54 -1.87
N ALA A 52 -22.25 -19.68 -2.57
CA ALA A 52 -21.89 -19.75 -3.99
C ALA A 52 -22.74 -18.78 -4.82
N MET A 53 -24.05 -18.74 -4.61
CA MET A 53 -24.94 -17.82 -5.32
C MET A 53 -24.62 -16.35 -5.04
N ARG A 54 -24.29 -16.00 -3.78
CA ARG A 54 -23.87 -14.63 -3.41
C ARG A 54 -22.52 -14.25 -4.03
N VAL A 55 -21.56 -15.16 -4.04
CA VAL A 55 -20.25 -14.98 -4.71
C VAL A 55 -20.45 -14.76 -6.22
N LEU A 56 -21.32 -15.55 -6.85
CA LEU A 56 -21.65 -15.37 -8.27
C LEU A 56 -22.41 -14.06 -8.52
N ALA A 57 -23.25 -13.62 -7.60
CA ALA A 57 -23.87 -12.30 -7.68
C ALA A 57 -22.81 -11.17 -7.63
N LEU A 58 -21.84 -11.24 -6.71
CA LEU A 58 -20.71 -10.31 -6.63
C LEU A 58 -19.89 -10.28 -7.93
N SER A 59 -19.66 -11.45 -8.54
CA SER A 59 -18.95 -11.53 -9.82
C SER A 59 -19.64 -10.77 -10.96
N VAL A 60 -20.98 -10.76 -10.97
CA VAL A 60 -21.76 -9.97 -11.94
C VAL A 60 -21.65 -8.47 -11.66
N ILE A 61 -21.60 -8.04 -10.39
CA ILE A 61 -21.36 -6.63 -10.04
C ILE A 61 -20.00 -6.18 -10.58
N TYR A 62 -18.96 -6.98 -10.36
CA TYR A 62 -17.61 -6.70 -10.85
C TYR A 62 -17.56 -6.53 -12.37
N GLU A 63 -18.16 -7.47 -13.12
CA GLU A 63 -18.21 -7.41 -14.57
C GLU A 63 -19.01 -6.20 -15.10
N ARG A 64 -20.10 -5.82 -14.43
CA ARG A 64 -20.88 -4.63 -14.83
C ARG A 64 -20.13 -3.32 -14.59
N GLY A 65 -19.29 -3.28 -13.56
CA GLY A 65 -18.38 -2.16 -13.32
C GLY A 65 -17.38 -1.99 -14.45
N ASN A 66 -16.86 -3.11 -14.98
CA ASN A 66 -15.75 -3.13 -15.94
C ASN A 66 -16.18 -3.31 -17.41
N GLN A 67 -17.43 -3.70 -17.69
CA GLN A 67 -17.94 -3.92 -19.06
C GLN A 67 -19.29 -3.24 -19.30
N PRO A 68 -19.37 -2.23 -20.20
CA PRO A 68 -20.62 -1.49 -20.48
C PRO A 68 -21.78 -2.36 -21.00
N VAL A 69 -21.48 -3.44 -21.73
CA VAL A 69 -22.46 -4.32 -22.39
C VAL A 69 -23.37 -5.04 -21.37
N ASN A 70 -22.89 -5.29 -20.16
CA ASN A 70 -23.62 -6.03 -19.13
C ASN A 70 -24.53 -5.15 -18.26
N LYS A 71 -24.51 -3.82 -18.42
CA LYS A 71 -25.33 -2.87 -17.63
C LYS A 71 -26.82 -2.91 -17.97
N LYS A 72 -27.21 -3.33 -19.18
CA LYS A 72 -28.59 -3.23 -19.69
C LYS A 72 -29.52 -4.40 -19.32
N LYS A 73 -28.99 -5.51 -18.80
CA LYS A 73 -29.80 -6.69 -18.43
C LYS A 73 -30.23 -6.62 -16.95
N PRO A 74 -31.37 -7.18 -16.55
CA PRO A 74 -31.72 -7.37 -15.14
C PRO A 74 -30.64 -8.16 -14.40
N PHE A 75 -30.27 -7.74 -13.20
CA PHE A 75 -29.20 -8.37 -12.40
C PHE A 75 -29.43 -9.87 -12.19
N ASP A 76 -30.61 -10.21 -11.67
CA ASP A 76 -30.96 -11.60 -11.37
C ASP A 76 -31.00 -12.48 -12.62
N GLU A 77 -31.34 -11.92 -13.77
CA GLU A 77 -31.32 -12.66 -15.03
C GLU A 77 -29.90 -13.08 -15.40
N VAL A 78 -28.91 -12.19 -15.21
CA VAL A 78 -27.50 -12.50 -15.50
C VAL A 78 -26.97 -13.56 -14.55
N VAL A 79 -27.31 -13.47 -13.26
CA VAL A 79 -26.91 -14.46 -12.25
C VAL A 79 -27.52 -15.83 -12.56
N ARG A 80 -28.83 -15.90 -12.88
CA ARG A 80 -29.49 -17.18 -13.24
C ARG A 80 -28.91 -17.79 -14.51
N LYS A 81 -28.70 -16.98 -15.56
CA LYS A 81 -28.14 -17.47 -16.84
C LYS A 81 -26.72 -18.03 -16.67
N ARG A 82 -25.93 -17.50 -15.74
CA ARG A 82 -24.56 -17.98 -15.44
C ARG A 82 -24.50 -19.44 -14.98
N ILE A 83 -25.54 -19.89 -14.29
CA ILE A 83 -25.62 -21.26 -13.75
C ILE A 83 -26.57 -22.16 -14.55
N ASN A 84 -27.19 -21.65 -15.62
CA ASN A 84 -28.10 -22.45 -16.44
C ASN A 84 -27.36 -23.65 -17.07
N GLY A 85 -27.90 -24.85 -16.85
CA GLY A 85 -27.32 -26.11 -17.29
C GLY A 85 -26.18 -26.64 -16.41
N LYS A 86 -25.84 -25.97 -15.31
CA LYS A 86 -24.79 -26.42 -14.38
C LYS A 86 -25.37 -27.31 -13.29
N SER A 87 -24.66 -28.38 -12.97
CA SER A 87 -24.86 -29.18 -11.76
C SER A 87 -24.39 -28.44 -10.51
N LEU A 88 -24.75 -28.93 -9.33
CA LEU A 88 -24.33 -28.34 -8.06
C LEU A 88 -22.79 -28.25 -7.89
N PRO A 89 -22.00 -29.32 -8.16
CA PRO A 89 -20.54 -29.23 -8.09
C PRO A 89 -19.95 -28.21 -9.06
N GLU A 90 -20.52 -28.05 -10.25
CA GLU A 90 -20.09 -27.03 -11.20
C GLU A 90 -20.38 -25.61 -10.73
N VAL A 91 -21.50 -25.40 -10.02
CA VAL A 91 -21.80 -24.10 -9.39
C VAL A 91 -20.80 -23.79 -8.27
N PHE A 92 -20.46 -24.77 -7.43
CA PHE A 92 -19.42 -24.61 -6.41
C PHE A 92 -18.06 -24.30 -7.04
N SER A 93 -17.65 -25.05 -8.07
CA SER A 93 -16.40 -24.82 -8.78
C SER A 93 -16.34 -23.43 -9.42
N LEU A 94 -17.47 -22.95 -9.94
CA LEU A 94 -17.55 -21.61 -10.54
C LEU A 94 -17.38 -20.51 -9.49
N ALA A 95 -18.04 -20.64 -8.35
CA ALA A 95 -17.92 -19.71 -7.24
C ALA A 95 -16.50 -19.73 -6.64
N GLU A 96 -15.93 -20.91 -6.41
CA GLU A 96 -14.55 -21.12 -5.94
C GLU A 96 -13.53 -20.43 -6.86
N SER A 97 -13.69 -20.60 -8.18
CA SER A 97 -12.82 -19.97 -9.17
C SER A 97 -12.90 -18.44 -9.10
N PHE A 98 -14.09 -17.89 -8.87
CA PHE A 98 -14.24 -16.45 -8.70
C PHE A 98 -13.62 -15.94 -7.40
N VAL A 99 -13.78 -16.65 -6.27
CA VAL A 99 -13.12 -16.29 -5.00
C VAL A 99 -11.61 -16.18 -5.19
N LYS A 100 -10.99 -17.19 -5.80
CA LYS A 100 -9.55 -17.20 -6.09
C LYS A 100 -9.13 -16.07 -7.01
N ALA A 101 -9.88 -15.86 -8.09
CA ALA A 101 -9.60 -14.77 -9.03
C ALA A 101 -9.78 -13.39 -8.39
N ASP A 102 -10.75 -13.21 -7.49
CA ASP A 102 -10.96 -11.95 -6.78
C ASP A 102 -9.84 -11.65 -5.79
N HIS A 103 -9.40 -12.67 -5.05
CA HIS A 103 -8.26 -12.55 -4.16
C HIS A 103 -6.97 -12.21 -4.92
N GLN A 104 -6.71 -12.89 -6.05
CA GLN A 104 -5.57 -12.56 -6.90
C GLN A 104 -5.63 -11.10 -7.38
N ARG A 105 -6.80 -10.61 -7.80
CA ARG A 105 -6.96 -9.19 -8.19
C ARG A 105 -6.66 -8.23 -7.04
N LYS A 106 -7.00 -8.58 -5.79
CA LYS A 106 -6.66 -7.76 -4.61
C LYS A 106 -5.15 -7.74 -4.39
N ILE A 107 -4.49 -8.88 -4.51
CA ILE A 107 -3.02 -9.01 -4.46
C ILE A 107 -2.41 -8.12 -5.54
N ASP A 108 -2.78 -8.31 -6.82
CA ASP A 108 -2.22 -7.57 -7.96
C ASP A 108 -2.39 -6.05 -7.78
N LYS A 109 -3.56 -5.61 -7.31
CA LYS A 109 -3.82 -4.19 -7.02
C LYS A 109 -2.88 -3.66 -5.93
N LYS A 110 -2.76 -4.38 -4.82
CA LYS A 110 -1.92 -3.98 -3.69
C LYS A 110 -0.42 -4.02 -4.06
N GLU A 111 0.01 -4.98 -4.87
CA GLU A 111 1.36 -5.02 -5.44
C GLU A 111 1.66 -3.79 -6.30
N ALA A 112 0.72 -3.40 -7.16
CA ALA A 112 0.86 -2.21 -7.98
C ALA A 112 0.99 -0.93 -7.13
N GLU A 113 0.17 -0.80 -6.09
CA GLU A 113 0.25 0.32 -5.12
C GLU A 113 1.61 0.36 -4.42
N VAL A 114 2.08 -0.78 -3.87
CA VAL A 114 3.40 -0.88 -3.23
C VAL A 114 4.53 -0.51 -4.21
N LYS A 115 4.45 -0.96 -5.46
CA LYS A 115 5.46 -0.66 -6.48
C LYS A 115 5.54 0.83 -6.81
N VAL A 116 4.40 1.51 -6.90
CA VAL A 116 4.36 2.97 -7.15
C VAL A 116 5.05 3.73 -6.01
N GLU A 117 4.73 3.38 -4.77
CA GLU A 117 5.34 4.03 -3.59
C GLU A 117 6.83 3.72 -3.46
N GLU A 118 7.27 2.48 -3.76
CA GLU A 118 8.70 2.15 -3.78
C GLU A 118 9.46 2.95 -4.85
N LEU A 119 8.88 3.14 -6.03
CA LEU A 119 9.48 3.98 -7.08
C LEU A 119 9.57 5.45 -6.64
N LYS A 120 8.58 5.96 -5.90
CA LYS A 120 8.61 7.31 -5.32
C LYS A 120 9.72 7.45 -4.28
N ARG A 121 9.86 6.46 -3.39
CA ARG A 121 10.97 6.38 -2.44
C ARG A 121 12.32 6.36 -3.15
N GLN A 122 12.53 5.47 -4.10
CA GLN A 122 13.80 5.35 -4.84
C GLN A 122 14.20 6.66 -5.53
N LYS A 123 13.25 7.34 -6.17
CA LYS A 123 13.51 8.66 -6.79
C LYS A 123 13.90 9.71 -5.75
N THR A 124 13.25 9.70 -4.59
CA THR A 124 13.58 10.61 -3.49
C THR A 124 14.96 10.31 -2.92
N ASP A 125 15.30 9.04 -2.69
CA ASP A 125 16.61 8.61 -2.17
C ASP A 125 17.74 8.98 -3.14
N GLN A 126 17.52 8.79 -4.45
CA GLN A 126 18.46 9.24 -5.48
C GLN A 126 18.66 10.76 -5.48
N LEU A 127 17.58 11.53 -5.32
CA LEU A 127 17.65 12.98 -5.23
C LEU A 127 18.38 13.43 -3.97
N LYS A 128 18.08 12.84 -2.80
CA LYS A 128 18.79 13.08 -1.54
C LYS A 128 20.27 12.78 -1.68
N SER A 129 20.64 11.68 -2.34
CA SER A 129 22.05 11.36 -2.61
C SER A 129 22.75 12.42 -3.45
N LYS A 130 22.06 13.05 -4.40
CA LYS A 130 22.62 14.16 -5.20
C LYS A 130 22.76 15.45 -4.40
N LEU A 131 21.82 15.73 -3.50
CA LEU A 131 21.85 16.90 -2.63
C LEU A 131 22.91 16.76 -1.52
N ASN A 132 23.16 15.55 -1.05
CA ASN A 132 24.13 15.24 0.00
C ASN A 132 25.61 15.40 -0.44
N VAL A 133 25.88 15.85 -1.67
CA VAL A 133 27.23 16.35 -2.00
C VAL A 133 27.57 17.59 -1.18
N LEU A 134 26.55 18.34 -0.74
CA LEU A 134 26.71 19.34 0.31
C LEU A 134 26.38 18.66 1.65
N GLU A 135 27.37 17.97 2.20
CA GLU A 135 27.21 17.16 3.41
C GLU A 135 26.91 18.06 4.61
N ALA A 136 25.77 17.84 5.23
CA ALA A 136 25.29 18.62 6.35
C ALA A 136 25.47 17.87 7.68
N ARG A 137 25.93 18.56 8.72
CA ARG A 137 26.10 18.00 10.06
C ARG A 137 25.69 19.01 11.15
N PRO A 138 24.86 18.62 12.12
CA PRO A 138 24.63 19.43 13.31
C PRO A 138 25.95 19.69 14.05
N VAL A 139 26.12 20.92 14.55
CA VAL A 139 27.32 21.32 15.32
C VAL A 139 26.96 21.55 16.77
N LYS A 140 26.07 22.52 17.04
CA LYS A 140 25.63 22.85 18.40
C LYS A 140 24.32 23.64 18.43
N ALA A 141 23.59 23.46 19.52
CA ALA A 141 22.64 24.36 20.16
C ALA A 141 23.28 25.50 20.96
N ASP A 142 22.89 26.76 20.83
CA ASP A 142 23.27 27.81 21.79
C ASP A 142 22.10 28.71 22.20
N LEU A 143 22.22 29.44 23.30
CA LEU A 143 21.23 30.42 23.74
C LEU A 143 21.87 31.81 23.77
N LEU A 144 21.56 32.64 22.77
CA LEU A 144 22.14 33.97 22.61
C LEU A 144 21.03 35.02 22.65
N ASN A 145 21.07 35.92 23.63
CA ASN A 145 20.11 37.03 23.78
C ASN A 145 18.62 36.57 23.73
N GLY A 146 18.30 35.44 24.39
CA GLY A 146 16.95 34.86 24.42
C GLY A 146 16.55 34.12 23.13
N GLN A 147 17.45 33.96 22.17
CA GLN A 147 17.25 33.17 20.95
C GLN A 147 17.94 31.81 21.06
N LEU A 148 17.22 30.75 20.74
CA LEU A 148 17.80 29.45 20.46
C LEU A 148 18.50 29.52 19.11
N VAL A 149 19.82 29.31 19.08
CA VAL A 149 20.64 29.41 17.86
C VAL A 149 21.19 28.05 17.44
N ILE A 150 20.62 27.60 16.34
CA ILE A 150 20.85 26.49 15.40
C ILE A 150 22.15 26.48 14.60
N TYR A 151 23.23 25.77 14.97
CA TYR A 151 24.43 25.69 14.13
C TYR A 151 24.54 24.35 13.39
N CYS A 152 24.65 24.42 12.06
CA CYS A 152 24.94 23.28 11.19
C CYS A 152 26.16 23.59 10.30
N ALA A 153 27.05 22.62 10.14
CA ALA A 153 28.16 22.68 9.20
C ALA A 153 27.75 22.04 7.87
N PHE A 154 28.07 22.69 6.76
CA PHE A 154 27.82 22.21 5.42
C PHE A 154 29.14 22.16 4.66
N THR A 155 29.50 20.97 4.19
CA THR A 155 30.79 20.70 3.52
C THR A 155 30.56 20.33 2.07
N ASN A 156 31.18 21.06 1.15
CA ASN A 156 31.13 20.69 -0.27
C ASN A 156 32.03 19.47 -0.53
N LYS A 157 31.44 18.30 -0.68
CA LYS A 157 32.13 17.05 -1.00
C LYS A 157 32.29 16.81 -2.51
N SER A 158 31.80 17.72 -3.35
CA SER A 158 32.04 17.63 -4.79
C SER A 158 33.45 18.12 -5.15
N ASP A 159 33.81 17.88 -6.41
CA ASP A 159 35.04 18.34 -7.05
C ASP A 159 34.91 19.75 -7.65
N GLN A 160 33.74 20.37 -7.56
CA GLN A 160 33.42 21.65 -8.18
C GLN A 160 32.90 22.68 -7.17
N PRO A 161 33.07 23.97 -7.45
CA PRO A 161 32.45 25.03 -6.66
C PRO A 161 30.92 24.98 -6.71
N ILE A 162 30.26 25.29 -5.59
CA ILE A 162 28.80 25.38 -5.47
C ILE A 162 28.39 26.82 -5.13
N SER A 163 27.52 27.44 -5.93
CA SER A 163 27.11 28.84 -5.76
C SER A 163 25.61 29.09 -5.68
N ASN A 164 24.78 28.08 -5.95
CA ASN A 164 23.32 28.17 -5.80
C ASN A 164 22.80 26.97 -5.04
N TYR A 165 22.35 27.20 -3.81
CA TYR A 165 21.85 26.17 -2.92
C TYR A 165 20.92 26.74 -1.85
N THR A 166 20.03 25.91 -1.34
CA THR A 166 19.19 26.19 -0.18
C THR A 166 19.47 25.14 0.88
N THR A 167 19.90 25.57 2.05
CA THR A 167 20.10 24.70 3.23
C THR A 167 18.92 24.83 4.17
N VAL A 168 18.55 23.73 4.81
CA VAL A 168 17.57 23.70 5.90
C VAL A 168 18.28 23.35 7.20
N ILE A 169 17.90 24.07 8.26
CA ILE A 169 18.27 23.75 9.64
C ILE A 169 16.96 23.61 10.41
N ALA A 170 16.75 22.46 11.01
CA ALA A 170 15.55 22.13 11.75
C ALA A 170 15.87 21.38 13.03
N TYR A 171 14.93 21.43 13.96
CA TYR A 171 14.87 20.50 15.08
C TYR A 171 13.47 19.92 15.21
N SER A 172 13.40 18.74 15.79
CA SER A 172 12.14 18.13 16.22
C SER A 172 12.31 17.30 17.49
N SER A 173 11.21 16.84 18.08
CA SER A 173 11.26 15.89 19.18
C SER A 173 11.55 14.46 18.68
N THR A 174 12.22 13.66 19.52
CA THR A 174 12.32 12.21 19.30
C THR A 174 10.97 11.48 19.42
N GLU A 175 9.99 12.10 20.07
CA GLU A 175 8.67 11.52 20.35
C GLU A 175 7.62 11.92 19.32
N ASP A 176 7.72 13.13 18.76
CA ASP A 176 6.86 13.63 17.69
C ASP A 176 7.69 14.50 16.72
N GLU A 177 7.78 14.08 15.46
CA GLU A 177 8.55 14.81 14.45
C GLU A 177 7.85 16.08 13.95
N ASN A 178 6.54 16.21 14.18
CA ASN A 178 5.79 17.45 13.93
C ASN A 178 6.00 18.48 15.05
N ASP A 179 6.51 18.02 16.19
CA ASP A 179 6.91 18.88 17.29
C ASP A 179 8.31 19.46 17.01
N GLY A 180 8.37 20.56 16.26
CA GLY A 180 9.64 21.13 15.84
C GLY A 180 9.54 22.49 15.17
N TRP A 181 10.69 22.96 14.69
CA TRP A 181 10.80 24.17 13.89
C TRP A 181 11.92 24.01 12.87
N SER A 182 11.73 24.62 11.70
CA SER A 182 12.72 24.67 10.64
C SER A 182 12.87 26.07 10.08
N CYS A 183 14.04 26.32 9.50
CA CYS A 183 14.34 27.47 8.69
C CYS A 183 15.04 27.03 7.41
N SER A 184 14.86 27.80 6.34
CA SER A 184 15.60 27.63 5.10
C SER A 184 16.48 28.86 4.86
N LYS A 185 17.69 28.64 4.37
CA LYS A 185 18.62 29.69 3.93
C LYS A 185 19.02 29.42 2.49
N GLY A 186 18.50 30.25 1.58
CA GLY A 186 18.89 30.27 0.18
C GLY A 186 20.12 31.15 -0.02
N TYR A 187 21.06 30.67 -0.83
CA TYR A 187 22.20 31.42 -1.31
C TYR A 187 22.17 31.43 -2.83
N GLU A 188 22.06 32.61 -3.41
CA GLU A 188 22.18 32.85 -4.85
C GLU A 188 23.12 34.02 -5.05
N GLY A 189 24.25 33.82 -5.76
CA GLY A 189 25.16 34.93 -6.07
C GLY A 189 26.63 34.54 -6.23
N THR A 190 27.52 35.45 -5.84
CA THR A 190 28.98 35.36 -6.00
C THR A 190 29.67 34.60 -4.89
N GLU A 191 28.97 34.30 -3.79
CA GLU A 191 29.53 33.52 -2.70
C GLU A 191 29.52 32.04 -3.06
N VAL A 192 30.72 31.49 -3.18
CA VAL A 192 30.95 30.11 -3.61
C VAL A 192 31.39 29.27 -2.41
N LEU A 193 30.93 28.02 -2.36
CA LEU A 193 31.51 26.95 -1.55
C LEU A 193 32.52 26.19 -2.41
N ALA A 194 33.82 26.41 -2.17
CA ALA A 194 34.89 25.72 -2.88
C ALA A 194 34.87 24.21 -2.57
N PRO A 195 35.48 23.36 -3.41
CA PRO A 195 35.64 21.94 -3.12
C PRO A 195 36.27 21.71 -1.75
N GLN A 196 35.69 20.81 -0.96
CA GLN A 196 36.07 20.47 0.41
C GLN A 196 35.95 21.60 1.45
N GLU A 197 35.44 22.78 1.06
CA GLU A 197 35.18 23.87 2.00
C GLU A 197 33.99 23.50 2.90
N THR A 198 34.13 23.82 4.18
CA THR A 198 33.04 23.76 5.17
C THR A 198 32.65 25.16 5.60
N LYS A 199 31.36 25.49 5.51
CA LYS A 199 30.79 26.69 6.14
C LYS A 199 29.81 26.31 7.23
N ILE A 200 29.73 27.15 8.26
CA ILE A 200 28.78 27.00 9.36
C ILE A 200 27.62 27.97 9.13
N PHE A 201 26.41 27.43 9.09
CA PHE A 201 25.19 28.21 8.98
C PHE A 201 24.42 28.22 10.31
N SER A 202 23.99 29.44 10.63
CA SER A 202 23.07 29.88 11.68
C SER A 202 21.58 29.69 11.43
N CYS A 203 20.75 29.31 12.39
CA CYS A 203 19.35 29.75 12.43
C CYS A 203 18.92 30.08 13.86
N SER A 204 18.09 31.10 14.02
CA SER A 204 17.65 31.56 15.34
C SER A 204 16.14 31.52 15.46
N TYR A 205 15.65 31.05 16.60
CA TYR A 205 14.23 31.05 16.94
C TYR A 205 14.04 31.50 18.39
N PRO A 206 12.99 32.29 18.73
CA PRO A 206 12.79 32.75 20.10
C PRO A 206 12.65 31.57 21.07
N PHE A 207 13.52 31.50 22.09
CA PHE A 207 13.60 30.31 22.95
C PHE A 207 12.31 30.06 23.74
N GLU A 208 11.65 31.12 24.22
CA GLU A 208 10.34 31.00 24.86
C GLU A 208 9.23 30.49 23.93
N THR A 209 9.39 30.69 22.61
CA THR A 209 8.44 30.13 21.64
C THR A 209 8.77 28.67 21.34
N ALA A 210 10.06 28.31 21.23
CA ALA A 210 10.48 26.91 21.15
C ALA A 210 9.91 26.07 22.30
N LYS A 211 10.04 26.55 23.55
CA LYS A 211 9.52 25.87 24.74
C LYS A 211 8.00 25.69 24.76
N ARG A 212 7.26 26.64 24.19
CA ARG A 212 5.79 26.60 24.15
C ARG A 212 5.27 25.68 23.05
N ASN A 213 5.93 25.72 21.89
CA ASN A 213 5.52 24.93 20.74
C ASN A 213 5.98 23.48 20.85
N SER A 214 7.07 23.24 21.57
CA SER A 214 7.64 21.92 21.77
C SER A 214 7.70 21.49 23.21
N THR A 215 6.86 20.53 23.56
CA THR A 215 6.69 20.10 24.96
C THR A 215 7.37 18.77 25.27
N ALA A 216 7.66 17.96 24.25
CA ALA A 216 8.35 16.69 24.42
C ALA A 216 9.87 16.83 24.58
N ILE A 217 10.45 17.96 24.13
CA ILE A 217 11.88 18.28 24.32
C ILE A 217 12.12 18.76 25.75
N LYS A 218 13.17 18.25 26.41
CA LYS A 218 13.52 18.55 27.82
C LYS A 218 14.26 19.89 27.97
N TRP A 219 13.61 20.99 27.59
CA TRP A 219 14.21 22.33 27.57
C TRP A 219 14.70 22.83 28.92
N ASP A 220 14.00 22.49 30.00
CA ASP A 220 14.29 22.88 31.39
C ASP A 220 15.59 22.27 31.93
N LYS A 221 16.07 21.18 31.30
CA LYS A 221 17.27 20.46 31.69
C LYS A 221 18.49 20.80 30.83
N MET A 222 18.31 21.58 29.77
CA MET A 222 19.39 21.93 28.85
C MET A 222 20.39 22.88 29.50
N THR A 223 21.68 22.61 29.29
CA THR A 223 22.77 23.54 29.59
C THR A 223 23.44 23.90 28.28
N PHE A 224 23.37 25.17 27.88
CA PHE A 224 23.95 25.63 26.61
C PHE A 224 25.45 25.94 26.74
N PRO A 225 26.25 25.72 25.67
CA PRO A 225 25.85 25.15 24.38
C PRO A 225 25.61 23.63 24.47
N ILE A 226 24.60 23.14 23.77
CA ILE A 226 24.33 21.69 23.66
C ILE A 226 24.98 21.11 22.40
N THR A 227 25.53 19.91 22.53
CA THR A 227 26.11 19.13 21.42
C THR A 227 25.56 17.71 21.39
N ASP A 228 25.16 17.17 22.54
CA ASP A 228 24.37 15.94 22.65
C ASP A 228 22.86 16.27 22.68
N PHE A 229 22.24 16.32 21.50
CA PHE A 229 20.82 16.63 21.36
C PHE A 229 19.91 15.51 21.88
N ALA A 230 20.34 14.25 21.74
CA ALA A 230 19.57 13.07 22.10
C ALA A 230 19.32 12.99 23.61
N ALA A 231 20.27 13.47 24.44
CA ALA A 231 20.10 13.58 25.88
C ALA A 231 18.85 14.39 26.31
N TYR A 232 18.32 15.23 25.42
CA TYR A 232 17.20 16.13 25.67
C TYR A 232 15.96 15.83 24.83
N HIS A 233 15.86 14.64 24.22
CA HIS A 233 14.80 14.28 23.26
C HIS A 233 14.71 15.22 22.05
N MET A 234 15.82 15.87 21.69
CA MET A 234 15.91 16.74 20.53
C MET A 234 16.60 16.01 19.38
N LEU A 235 15.98 16.02 18.21
CA LEU A 235 16.57 15.61 16.96
C LEU A 235 16.94 16.85 16.16
N MET A 236 18.17 16.88 15.66
CA MET A 236 18.62 17.92 14.75
C MET A 236 18.58 17.39 13.32
N ASP A 237 18.00 18.17 12.42
CA ASP A 237 17.97 17.87 11.00
C ASP A 237 18.60 19.02 10.23
N CYS A 238 19.75 18.75 9.63
CA CYS A 238 20.44 19.68 8.74
C CYS A 238 20.52 19.01 7.38
N TYR A 239 20.02 19.66 6.32
CA TYR A 239 20.08 19.09 4.97
C TYR A 239 20.06 20.17 3.89
N THR A 240 20.37 19.77 2.67
CA THR A 240 20.26 20.63 1.49
C THR A 240 18.94 20.36 0.80
N GLU A 241 18.08 21.39 0.71
CA GLU A 241 16.78 21.31 0.06
C GLU A 241 16.92 21.51 -1.45
N LYS A 242 17.74 22.46 -1.88
CA LYS A 242 17.98 22.78 -3.29
C LYS A 242 19.47 22.95 -3.56
N LEU A 243 19.92 22.55 -4.75
CA LEU A 243 21.29 22.69 -5.19
C LEU A 243 21.36 22.75 -6.72
N VAL A 244 22.18 23.63 -7.28
CA VAL A 244 22.55 23.62 -8.70
C VAL A 244 23.97 23.07 -8.85
N LEU A 245 24.14 22.00 -9.62
CA LEU A 245 25.43 21.42 -10.00
C LEU A 245 25.51 21.27 -11.52
N ASN A 246 26.62 21.68 -12.13
CA ASN A 246 26.80 21.60 -13.58
C ASN A 246 25.61 22.18 -14.39
N GLY A 247 25.03 23.29 -13.92
CA GLY A 247 23.85 23.91 -14.54
C GLY A 247 22.51 23.16 -14.36
N THR A 248 22.52 22.01 -13.69
CA THR A 248 21.30 21.24 -13.38
C THR A 248 20.82 21.54 -11.97
N SER A 249 19.55 21.92 -11.83
CA SER A 249 18.92 22.15 -10.52
C SER A 249 18.33 20.86 -9.95
N TYR A 250 18.67 20.58 -8.70
CA TYR A 250 18.11 19.53 -7.86
C TYR A 250 17.36 20.19 -6.71
N ALA A 251 16.13 19.78 -6.44
CA ALA A 251 15.34 20.33 -5.35
C ALA A 251 14.41 19.26 -4.77
N LEU A 252 14.40 19.12 -3.44
CA LEU A 252 13.33 18.43 -2.72
C LEU A 252 12.04 19.22 -2.98
N GLY A 253 11.13 18.63 -3.76
CA GLY A 253 9.83 19.22 -4.06
C GLY A 253 8.76 18.76 -3.08
N SER A 254 7.53 19.24 -3.27
CA SER A 254 6.34 18.87 -2.49
C SER A 254 5.96 17.37 -2.53
N ASN A 255 6.66 16.57 -3.35
CA ASN A 255 6.44 15.13 -3.50
C ASN A 255 7.52 14.28 -2.81
N GLU A 256 8.27 14.84 -1.86
CA GLU A 256 9.24 14.08 -1.07
C GLU A 256 8.59 12.83 -0.44
N PHE A 257 9.31 11.72 -0.47
CA PHE A 257 8.93 10.53 0.28
C PHE A 257 9.27 10.72 1.77
N THR A 258 8.24 11.03 2.56
CA THR A 258 8.37 11.35 3.98
C THR A 258 8.53 10.09 4.85
N LYS A 259 8.83 10.29 6.14
CA LYS A 259 8.86 9.18 7.12
C LYS A 259 7.48 8.56 7.33
N GLU A 260 6.40 9.34 7.31
CA GLU A 260 5.04 8.79 7.34
C GLU A 260 4.75 7.92 6.12
N ALA A 261 5.16 8.37 4.92
CA ALA A 261 5.06 7.58 3.71
C ALA A 261 5.86 6.26 3.82
N ALA A 262 7.04 6.28 4.45
CA ALA A 262 7.83 5.08 4.72
C ALA A 262 7.10 4.10 5.66
N ARG A 263 6.51 4.59 6.76
CA ARG A 263 5.71 3.77 7.68
C ARG A 263 4.49 3.17 6.98
N ALA A 264 3.79 3.98 6.16
CA ALA A 264 2.64 3.53 5.39
C ALA A 264 3.02 2.46 4.35
N LEU A 265 4.15 2.63 3.66
CA LEU A 265 4.69 1.64 2.72
C LEU A 265 5.02 0.32 3.41
N MET A 266 5.65 0.36 4.59
CA MET A 266 5.92 -0.85 5.38
C MET A 266 4.64 -1.58 5.76
N LYS A 267 3.64 -0.86 6.30
CA LYS A 267 2.33 -1.43 6.61
C LYS A 267 1.66 -2.05 5.37
N SER A 268 1.75 -1.37 4.22
CA SER A 268 1.19 -1.85 2.96
C SER A 268 1.87 -3.15 2.48
N LYS A 269 3.20 -3.28 2.68
CA LYS A 269 3.95 -4.52 2.39
C LYS A 269 3.54 -5.65 3.32
N ASP A 270 3.39 -5.38 4.62
CA ASP A 270 2.95 -6.40 5.58
C ASP A 270 1.53 -6.91 5.27
N GLU A 271 0.63 -6.00 4.90
CA GLU A 271 -0.72 -6.35 4.44
C GLU A 271 -0.69 -7.19 3.16
N LEU A 272 0.19 -6.87 2.21
CA LEU A 272 0.37 -7.64 0.98
C LEU A 272 0.88 -9.06 1.27
N GLU A 273 1.87 -9.22 2.14
CA GLU A 273 2.38 -10.55 2.51
C GLU A 273 1.31 -11.38 3.24
N LYS A 274 0.49 -10.76 4.09
CA LYS A 274 -0.68 -11.43 4.69
C LYS A 274 -1.67 -11.89 3.61
N LEU A 275 -2.03 -11.02 2.67
CA LEU A 275 -2.92 -11.37 1.57
C LEU A 275 -2.35 -12.52 0.72
N LYS A 276 -1.05 -12.54 0.44
CA LYS A 276 -0.40 -13.63 -0.30
C LYS A 276 -0.38 -14.94 0.46
N ALA A 277 -0.24 -14.89 1.78
CA ALA A 277 -0.23 -16.07 2.65
C ALA A 277 -1.63 -16.63 2.91
N GLU A 278 -2.67 -15.82 2.77
CA GLU A 278 -4.07 -16.23 2.90
C GLU A 278 -4.47 -17.19 1.76
N GLY A 279 -4.67 -18.46 2.10
CA GLY A 279 -5.40 -19.39 1.26
C GLY A 279 -6.88 -19.05 1.30
N VAL A 280 -7.48 -18.71 0.16
CA VAL A 280 -8.90 -18.42 0.06
C VAL A 280 -9.67 -19.55 -0.63
N SER A 281 -10.85 -19.79 -0.11
CA SER A 281 -11.82 -20.77 -0.60
C SER A 281 -13.25 -20.25 -0.39
N LEU A 282 -14.19 -20.87 -1.09
CA LEU A 282 -15.61 -20.63 -0.88
C LEU A 282 -16.05 -20.96 0.56
N ASP A 283 -15.39 -21.93 1.20
CA ASP A 283 -15.74 -22.39 2.54
C ASP A 283 -15.38 -21.37 3.63
N ASP A 284 -14.46 -20.45 3.37
CA ASP A 284 -14.09 -19.37 4.31
C ASP A 284 -15.25 -18.38 4.55
N PHE A 285 -16.25 -18.39 3.66
CA PHE A 285 -17.45 -17.56 3.79
C PHE A 285 -18.61 -18.30 4.52
N MET A 286 -18.39 -19.54 4.94
CA MET A 286 -19.37 -20.30 5.71
C MET A 286 -19.40 -19.78 7.16
N ILE A 287 -20.50 -19.13 7.55
CA ILE A 287 -20.74 -18.81 8.95
C ILE A 287 -21.17 -20.09 9.66
N LEU A 288 -20.29 -20.66 10.48
CA LEU A 288 -20.68 -21.70 11.43
C LEU A 288 -21.61 -21.05 12.46
N LYS A 289 -22.93 -21.22 12.29
CA LYS A 289 -23.89 -20.96 13.38
C LYS A 289 -23.55 -21.94 14.51
N LYS A 290 -22.95 -21.43 15.58
CA LYS A 290 -22.83 -22.14 16.86
C LYS A 290 -24.19 -22.24 17.53
#